data_AF-A0A7G6E0N8-F1
#
_entry.id   AF-A0A7G6E0N8-F1
#
_cell.length_a   1.000
_cell.length_b   1.000
_cell.length_c   1.000
_cell.angle_alpha   90.00
_cell.angle_beta   90.00
_cell.angle_gamma   90.00
#
_symmetry.space_group_name_H-M   'P 1'
#
loop_
_entity.id
_entity.type
_entity.pdbx_description
1 polymer ?
#
loop_
_entity_poly.entity_id
_entity_poly.type
_entity_poly.pdbx_seq_one_letter_code
_entity_poly.pdbx_strand_id
1 'polypeptide(L)' 'MTTNSQTYKKLQPNLGNMQEEKIIGLIQENPSIMVRPILTDGQHLITGFKETVYQTFLEQITFKG' A
#
# COMPACT_ATOMS: atom_id res chain seq x y z
N MET A 1 1.08 -1.57 5.79
CA MET A 1 2.49 -1.11 5.83
C MET A 1 3.43 -2.31 5.76
N THR A 2 4.64 -2.15 5.24
CA THR A 2 5.66 -3.21 5.21
C THR A 2 6.44 -3.23 6.52
N THR A 3 6.12 -4.19 7.39
CA THR A 3 6.80 -4.42 8.68
C THR A 3 8.27 -4.84 8.52
N ASN A 4 8.66 -5.25 7.30
CA ASN A 4 10.03 -5.62 6.96
C ASN A 4 10.91 -4.42 6.61
N SER A 5 10.32 -3.25 6.32
CA SER A 5 11.10 -2.03 6.04
C SER A 5 11.99 -1.65 7.22
N GLN A 6 13.25 -1.33 6.94
CA GLN A 6 14.16 -0.83 7.97
C GLN A 6 13.63 0.46 8.61
N THR A 7 13.00 1.34 7.82
CA THR A 7 12.37 2.56 8.32
C THR A 7 11.23 2.24 9.28
N TYR A 8 10.35 1.29 8.93
CA TYR A 8 9.25 0.88 9.82
C TYR A 8 9.78 0.27 11.14
N LYS A 9 10.80 -0.61 11.05
CA LYS A 9 11.44 -1.22 12.22
C LYS A 9 12.10 -0.20 13.15
N LYS A 10 12.64 0.89 12.61
CA LYS A 10 13.24 1.99 13.39
C LYS A 10 12.19 2.88 14.04
N LEU A 11 11.10 3.19 13.32
CA LEU A 11 10.04 4.08 13.80
C LEU A 11 9.16 3.42 14.87
N GLN A 12 8.98 2.09 14.80
CA GLN A 12 8.12 1.31 15.71
C GLN A 12 6.77 2.00 16.03
N PRO A 13 6.02 2.46 15.02
CA PRO A 13 4.80 3.23 15.27
C PRO A 13 3.73 2.34 15.92
N ASN A 14 3.10 2.80 16.98
CA ASN A 14 1.91 2.15 17.54
C ASN A 14 0.67 2.57 16.74
N LEU A 15 0.48 1.94 15.57
CA LEU A 15 -0.61 2.26 14.66
C LEU A 15 -2.00 2.04 15.27
N GLY A 16 -2.14 1.09 16.20
CA GLY A 16 -3.45 0.75 16.80
C GLY A 16 -4.05 1.88 17.64
N ASN A 17 -3.22 2.82 18.10
CA ASN A 17 -3.63 3.95 18.94
C ASN A 17 -3.43 5.31 18.27
N MET A 18 -3.03 5.32 16.99
CA MET A 18 -2.69 6.55 16.27
C MET A 18 -3.94 7.11 15.57
N GLN A 19 -4.14 8.43 15.65
CA GLN A 19 -5.18 9.11 14.88
C GLN A 19 -4.89 9.01 13.38
N GLU A 20 -5.93 8.97 12.56
CA GLU A 20 -5.83 8.75 11.12
C GLU A 20 -4.94 9.81 10.44
N GLU A 21 -5.05 11.07 10.83
CA GLU A 21 -4.27 12.18 10.27
C GLU A 21 -2.78 12.01 10.56
N LYS A 22 -2.44 11.44 11.73
CA LYS A 22 -1.06 11.14 12.11
C LYS A 22 -0.52 9.95 11.33
N ILE A 23 -1.36 8.96 11.01
CA ILE A 23 -0.99 7.84 10.13
C ILE A 23 -0.73 8.36 8.71
N ILE A 24 -1.56 9.26 8.20
CA ILE A 24 -1.36 9.89 6.89
C ILE A 24 -0.04 10.67 6.86
N GLY A 25 0.22 11.51 7.87
CA GLY A 25 1.48 12.26 7.98
C GLY A 25 2.70 11.33 8.03
N LEU A 26 2.64 10.25 8.82
CA LEU A 26 3.70 9.24 8.91
C LEU A 26 4.01 8.61 7.54
N ILE A 27 2.98 8.31 6.75
CA ILE A 27 3.13 7.76 5.39
C ILE A 27 3.76 8.79 4.45
N GLN A 28 3.31 10.05 4.49
CA GLN A 28 3.83 11.13 3.65
C GLN A 28 5.30 11.40 3.92
N GLU A 29 5.70 11.42 5.19
CA GLU A 29 7.09 11.63 5.61
C GLU A 29 7.99 10.42 5.31
N ASN A 30 7.43 9.21 5.37
CA ASN A 30 8.18 7.97 5.27
C ASN A 30 7.57 7.01 4.23
N PRO A 31 7.50 7.37 2.94
CA PRO A 31 6.75 6.59 1.96
C PRO A 31 7.26 5.15 1.82
N SER A 32 8.50 4.85 2.21
CA SER A 32 9.11 3.50 2.15
C SER A 32 8.50 2.50 3.13
N ILE A 33 7.68 2.95 4.08
CA ILE A 33 6.94 2.07 5.00
C ILE A 33 5.68 1.48 4.35
N MET A 34 5.28 1.96 3.17
CA MET A 34 4.16 1.39 2.42
C MET A 34 4.57 0.14 1.66
N VAL A 35 3.64 -0.82 1.54
CA VAL A 35 3.81 -1.96 0.64
C VAL A 35 3.74 -1.44 -0.80
N ARG A 36 4.67 -1.88 -1.64
CA ARG A 36 4.77 -1.47 -3.05
C ARG A 36 5.02 -2.70 -3.91
N PRO A 37 4.66 -2.70 -5.21
CA PRO A 37 3.82 -1.70 -5.90
C PRO A 37 2.39 -1.60 -5.34
N ILE A 38 1.70 -0.49 -5.64
CA ILE A 38 0.27 -0.29 -5.38
C ILE A 38 -0.41 -0.09 -6.74
N LEU A 39 -1.46 -0.84 -7.00
CA LEU A 39 -2.26 -0.76 -8.21
C LEU A 39 -3.74 -0.66 -7.85
N THR A 40 -4.46 0.31 -8.41
CA THR A 40 -5.87 0.56 -8.10
C THR A 40 -6.60 1.25 -9.25
N ASP A 41 -7.89 0.95 -9.39
CA ASP A 41 -8.86 1.62 -10.29
C ASP A 41 -9.85 2.49 -9.50
N GLY A 42 -9.59 2.72 -8.20
CA GLY A 42 -10.49 3.42 -7.28
C GLY A 42 -11.56 2.53 -6.65
N GLN A 43 -11.77 1.30 -7.14
CA GLN A 43 -12.71 0.32 -6.57
C GLN A 43 -11.99 -0.89 -5.95
N HIS A 44 -10.89 -1.29 -6.55
CA HIS A 44 -10.06 -2.41 -6.12
C HIS A 44 -8.65 -1.91 -5.79
N LEU A 45 -8.02 -2.55 -4.81
CA LEU A 45 -6.66 -2.23 -4.37
C LEU A 45 -5.82 -3.49 -4.38
N ILE A 46 -4.73 -3.48 -5.14
CA ILE A 46 -3.70 -4.52 -5.17
C ILE A 46 -2.42 -3.94 -4.57
N THR A 47 -1.86 -4.64 -3.60
CA THR A 47 -0.59 -4.26 -2.97
C THR A 47 0.42 -5.38 -3.13
N GLY A 48 1.67 -5.02 -3.44
CA GLY A 48 2.72 -5.97 -3.79
C GLY A 48 2.58 -6.47 -5.21
N PHE A 49 3.47 -7.39 -5.61
CA PHE A 49 3.45 -7.98 -6.94
C PHE A 49 3.14 -9.47 -6.87
N LYS A 50 2.09 -9.87 -7.58
CA LYS A 50 1.78 -11.25 -7.90
C LYS A 50 1.25 -11.28 -9.33
N GLU A 51 2.01 -11.89 -10.24
CA GLU A 51 1.79 -11.83 -11.68
C GLU A 51 0.35 -12.19 -12.08
N THR A 52 -0.18 -13.31 -11.57
CA THR A 52 -1.54 -13.75 -11.90
C THR A 52 -2.61 -12.76 -11.47
N VAL A 53 -2.42 -12.07 -10.34
CA VAL A 53 -3.36 -11.05 -9.85
C VAL A 53 -3.33 -9.82 -10.75
N TYR A 54 -2.15 -9.45 -11.25
CA TYR A 54 -1.98 -8.32 -12.16
C TYR A 54 -2.63 -8.59 -13.51
N GLN A 55 -2.43 -9.79 -14.07
CA GLN A 55 -3.06 -10.19 -15.33
C GLN A 55 -4.59 -10.09 -15.24
N THR A 56 -5.19 -10.72 -14.22
CA THR A 56 -6.65 -10.67 -14.01
C THR A 56 -7.16 -9.24 -13.84
N PHE A 57 -6.45 -8.40 -13.10
CA PHE A 57 -6.86 -7.01 -12.88
C PHE A 57 -6.78 -6.16 -14.16
N LEU A 58 -5.72 -6.30 -14.93
CA LEU A 58 -5.55 -5.57 -16.18
C LEU A 58 -6.58 -5.99 -17.23
N GLU A 59 -6.90 -7.29 -17.31
CA GLU A 59 -8.00 -7.79 -18.14
C GLU A 59 -9.33 -7.12 -17.74
N GLN A 60 -9.68 -7.13 -16.45
CA GLN A 60 -10.94 -6.55 -15.95
C GLN A 60 -11.10 -5.06 -16.24
N ILE A 61 -10.02 -4.29 -16.20
CA ILE A 61 -10.07 -2.85 -16.52
C ILE A 61 -10.16 -2.63 -18.02
N THR A 62 -9.39 -3.39 -18.81
CA THR A 62 -9.34 -3.22 -20.27
C THR A 62 -10.69 -3.52 -20.92
N PHE A 63 -11.45 -4.49 -20.40
CA PHE A 63 -12.79 -4.82 -20.93
C PHE A 63 -13.92 -3.92 -20.40
N LYS A 64 -13.64 -3.04 -19.43
CA LYS A 64 -14.61 -2.06 -18.91
C LYS A 64 -14.49 -0.68 -19.57
N GLY A 65 -13.45 -0.45 -20.38
CA GLY A 65 -13.16 0.82 -21.06
C GLY A 65 -13.71 0.91 -22.47
#